data_AF-A0A2S9PRJ5-F1
#
_entry.id   AF-A0A2S9PRJ5-F1
#
_cell.length_a   1.000
_cell.length_b   1.000
_cell.length_c   1.000
_cell.angle_alpha   90.00
_cell.angle_beta   90.00
_cell.angle_gamma   90.00
#
_symmetry.space_group_name_H-M   'P 1'
#
loop_
_entity.id
_entity.type
_entity.pdbx_description
1 polymer ?
#
loop_
_entity_poly.entity_id
_entity_poly.type
_entity_poly.pdbx_seq_one_letter_code
_entity_poly.pdbx_strand_id
1 'polypeptide(L)'
;ADYLAADGFTALNTLSSIGAFLLGLSTLPFLYNVWKTGAHGRKVDVDDPWGYGRSLEWATSCPPPRHNFVTLPRVRSESPAFDLHHPEIAALEPGHTAGRRDVVEPGHGPREPKNLTE
;
A
#
# COMPACT_ATOMS: atom_id res chain seq x y z
N ALA A 1 4.64 -41.13 0.91
CA ALA A 1 5.57 -41.36 -0.21
C ALA A 1 6.96 -41.28 0.38
N ASP A 2 7.67 -42.40 0.43
CA ASP A 2 9.07 -42.49 0.86
C ASP A 2 9.95 -42.71 -0.37
N TYR A 3 11.19 -42.23 -0.33
CA TYR A 3 12.19 -42.45 -1.39
C TYR A 3 13.24 -43.48 -0.93
N LEU A 4 13.77 -44.28 -1.87
CA LEU A 4 14.80 -45.27 -1.58
C LEU A 4 16.18 -44.60 -1.52
N ALA A 5 17.08 -45.15 -0.69
CA ALA A 5 18.45 -44.63 -0.59
C ALA A 5 19.23 -44.71 -1.92
N ALA A 6 18.83 -45.60 -2.82
CA ALA A 6 19.40 -45.74 -4.17
C ALA A 6 19.03 -44.59 -5.11
N ASP A 7 18.01 -43.79 -4.79
CA ASP A 7 17.49 -42.72 -5.65
C ASP A 7 18.39 -41.46 -5.66
N GLY A 8 19.42 -41.40 -4.79
CA GLY A 8 20.41 -40.32 -4.78
C GLY A 8 19.90 -38.98 -4.22
N PHE A 9 18.63 -38.88 -3.82
CA PHE A 9 18.02 -37.63 -3.32
C PHE A 9 18.33 -37.30 -1.86
N THR A 10 19.02 -38.18 -1.13
CA THR A 10 19.32 -37.99 0.30
C THR A 10 20.06 -36.68 0.57
N ALA A 11 21.05 -36.32 -0.25
CA ALA A 11 21.82 -35.09 -0.09
C ALA A 11 20.96 -33.84 -0.29
N LEU A 12 20.12 -33.82 -1.33
CA LEU A 12 19.22 -32.70 -1.62
C LEU A 12 18.16 -32.53 -0.53
N ASN A 13 17.55 -33.62 -0.07
CA ASN A 13 16.59 -33.59 1.03
C ASN A 13 17.23 -33.11 2.35
N THR A 14 18.49 -33.49 2.61
CA THR A 14 19.23 -33.03 3.79
C THR A 14 19.48 -31.53 3.72
N LEU A 15 19.91 -31.02 2.55
CA LEU A 15 20.09 -29.58 2.33
C LEU A 15 18.77 -28.80 2.47
N SER A 16 17.69 -29.30 1.89
CA SER A 16 16.35 -28.71 2.03
C SER A 16 15.89 -28.68 3.48
N SER A 17 16.17 -29.73 4.25
CA SER A 17 15.82 -29.79 5.68
C SER A 17 16.59 -28.75 6.50
N ILE A 18 17.90 -28.61 6.24
CA ILE A 18 18.72 -27.54 6.86
C ILE A 18 18.15 -26.17 6.52
N GLY A 19 17.81 -25.93 5.25
CA GLY A 19 17.15 -24.70 4.81
C GLY A 19 15.82 -24.45 5.51
N ALA A 20 14.98 -25.48 5.68
CA ALA A 20 13.71 -25.38 6.38
C ALA A 20 13.90 -25.00 7.86
N PHE A 21 14.90 -25.59 8.55
CA PHE A 21 15.23 -25.21 9.92
C PHE A 21 15.74 -23.77 10.02
N LEU A 22 16.59 -23.33 9.09
CA LEU A 22 17.07 -21.95 9.06
C LEU A 22 15.93 -20.95 8.80
N LEU A 23 15.01 -21.26 7.88
CA LEU A 23 13.81 -20.47 7.64
C LEU A 23 12.88 -20.45 8.87
N GLY A 24 12.73 -21.58 9.57
CA GLY A 24 12.00 -21.64 10.83
C GLY A 24 12.64 -20.75 11.90
N LEU A 25 13.95 -20.84 12.07
CA LEU A 25 14.71 -20.01 13.02
C LEU A 25 14.66 -18.52 12.68
N SER A 26 14.60 -18.14 11.40
CA SER A 26 14.51 -16.73 10.99
C SER A 26 13.19 -16.07 11.36
N THR A 27 12.13 -16.84 11.63
CA THR A 27 10.87 -16.29 12.15
C THR A 27 10.98 -15.79 13.59
N LEU A 28 11.90 -16.33 14.40
CA LEU A 28 12.08 -15.93 15.80
C LEU A 28 12.47 -14.46 15.97
N PRO A 29 13.51 -13.91 15.30
CA PRO A 29 13.83 -12.49 15.40
C PRO A 29 12.70 -11.59 14.87
N PHE A 30 11.95 -12.02 13.85
CA PHE A 30 10.78 -11.29 13.36
C PHE A 30 9.68 -11.20 14.43
N LEU A 31 9.29 -12.33 15.03
CA LEU A 31 8.29 -12.37 16.09
C LEU A 31 8.74 -11.59 17.33
N TYR A 32 10.01 -11.73 17.70
CA TYR A 32 10.60 -10.94 18.78
C TYR A 32 10.52 -9.43 18.51
N ASN A 33 10.85 -9.01 17.28
CA ASN A 33 10.76 -7.61 16.89
C ASN A 33 9.32 -7.09 17.00
N VAL A 34 8.33 -7.83 16.47
CA VAL A 34 6.91 -7.48 16.57
C VAL A 34 6.44 -7.38 18.02
N TRP A 35 6.81 -8.34 18.87
CA TRP A 35 6.46 -8.30 20.29
C TRP A 35 7.09 -7.10 21.00
N LYS A 36 8.38 -6.86 20.76
CA LYS A 36 9.13 -5.76 21.39
C LYS A 36 8.58 -4.39 20.95
N THR A 37 8.32 -4.19 19.65
CA THR A 37 7.80 -2.92 19.14
C THR A 37 6.33 -2.72 19.48
N GLY A 38 5.53 -3.79 19.57
CA GLY A 38 4.14 -3.71 20.02
C GLY A 38 4.02 -3.34 21.51
N ALA A 39 4.87 -3.89 22.37
CA ALA A 39 4.80 -3.66 23.82
C ALA A 39 5.57 -2.41 24.29
N HIS A 40 6.70 -2.09 23.66
CA HIS A 40 7.64 -1.05 24.13
C HIS A 40 8.07 -0.07 23.01
N GLY A 41 7.48 -0.16 21.82
CA GLY A 41 7.82 0.72 20.71
C GLY A 41 7.49 2.18 21.01
N ARG A 42 8.32 3.09 20.48
CA ARG A 42 8.04 4.53 20.50
C ARG A 42 6.79 4.79 19.65
N LYS A 43 5.82 5.52 20.21
CA LYS A 43 4.65 5.98 19.46
C LYS A 43 5.09 6.96 18.37
N VAL A 44 4.54 6.78 17.19
CA VAL A 44 4.73 7.69 16.05
C VAL A 44 3.58 8.69 16.12
N ASP A 45 3.89 9.98 16.24
CA ASP A 45 2.88 11.07 16.30
C ASP A 45 2.66 11.74 14.93
N VAL A 46 3.12 11.10 13.86
CA VAL A 46 3.07 11.58 12.47
C VAL A 46 2.18 10.66 11.63
N ASP A 47 1.40 11.25 10.72
CA ASP A 47 0.47 10.52 9.84
C ASP A 47 1.20 9.57 8.87
N ASP A 48 2.38 9.96 8.39
CA ASP A 48 3.26 9.13 7.55
C ASP A 48 4.66 8.96 8.18
N PRO A 49 4.94 7.82 8.87
CA PRO A 49 6.29 7.55 9.40
C PRO A 49 7.36 7.32 8.33
N TRP A 50 6.99 7.03 7.08
CA TRP A 50 7.92 6.71 6.00
C TRP A 50 8.13 7.86 5.02
N GLY A 51 7.26 8.88 5.06
CA GLY A 51 7.35 10.16 4.37
C GLY A 51 6.94 10.17 2.89
N TYR A 52 6.73 9.01 2.28
CA TYR A 52 6.41 8.84 0.85
C TYR A 52 5.19 7.94 0.61
N GLY A 53 4.31 7.83 1.60
CA GLY A 53 3.06 7.09 1.51
C GLY A 53 2.14 7.67 0.43
N ARG A 54 1.68 6.83 -0.50
CA ARG A 54 0.94 7.28 -1.69
C ARG A 54 -0.57 7.29 -1.49
N SER A 55 -1.10 6.18 -1.00
CA SER A 55 -2.53 5.92 -0.85
C SER A 55 -3.10 6.52 0.45
N LEU A 56 -4.43 6.62 0.53
CA LEU A 56 -5.13 7.38 1.58
C LEU A 56 -4.84 6.91 3.02
N GLU A 57 -4.36 5.68 3.22
CA GLU A 57 -3.98 5.18 4.55
C GLU A 57 -2.81 5.95 5.18
N TRP A 58 -2.06 6.73 4.40
CA TRP A 58 -0.97 7.60 4.87
C TRP A 58 -1.39 9.06 5.07
N ALA A 59 -2.67 9.35 4.92
CA ALA A 59 -3.29 10.65 5.21
C ALA A 59 -4.11 10.64 6.51
N THR A 60 -4.03 9.55 7.29
CA THR A 60 -4.68 9.45 8.60
C THR A 60 -3.66 9.33 9.72
N SER A 61 -4.08 9.65 10.95
CA SER A 61 -3.20 9.63 12.11
C SER A 61 -2.73 8.23 12.46
N CYS A 62 -1.55 8.12 13.06
CA CYS A 62 -1.04 6.90 13.67
C CYS A 62 -1.14 7.00 15.20
N PRO A 63 -2.01 6.24 15.90
CA PRO A 63 -2.98 5.25 15.43
C PRO A 63 -4.22 5.87 14.78
N PRO A 64 -4.89 5.17 13.84
CA PRO A 64 -6.07 5.70 13.16
C PRO A 64 -7.26 5.84 14.11
N PRO A 65 -8.10 6.88 13.94
CA PRO A 65 -9.31 7.06 14.73
C PRO A 65 -10.33 5.96 14.41
N ARG A 66 -11.30 5.71 15.31
CA ARG A 66 -12.32 4.64 15.13
C ARG A 66 -13.08 4.69 13.80
N HIS A 67 -13.19 5.87 13.19
CA HIS A 67 -13.91 6.12 11.93
C HIS A 67 -12.94 6.32 10.75
N ASN A 68 -11.68 5.88 10.89
CA ASN A 68 -10.58 5.93 9.93
C ASN A 68 -10.10 7.33 9.50
N PHE A 69 -10.99 8.29 9.25
CA PHE A 69 -10.62 9.63 8.76
C PHE A 69 -11.35 10.74 9.51
N VAL A 70 -10.61 11.69 10.08
CA VAL A 70 -11.21 12.91 10.66
C VAL A 70 -11.71 13.84 9.55
N THR A 71 -10.92 13.98 8.48
CA THR A 71 -11.25 14.77 7.28
C THR A 71 -10.72 14.06 6.04
N LEU A 72 -11.53 13.96 4.99
CA LEU A 72 -11.11 13.34 3.73
C LEU A 72 -10.35 14.35 2.87
N PRO A 73 -9.08 14.06 2.48
CA PRO A 73 -8.35 14.91 1.56
C PRO A 73 -8.93 14.81 0.15
N ARG A 74 -8.82 15.89 -0.63
CA ARG A 74 -9.31 15.91 -2.02
C ARG A 74 -8.45 15.00 -2.89
N VAL A 75 -9.05 13.95 -3.45
CA VAL A 75 -8.39 13.04 -4.39
C VAL A 75 -8.24 13.71 -5.75
N ARG A 76 -7.00 14.01 -6.14
CA ARG A 76 -6.64 14.64 -7.43
C ARG A 76 -5.83 13.72 -8.34
N SER A 77 -5.24 12.66 -7.79
CA SER A 77 -4.40 11.68 -8.48
C SER A 77 -4.57 10.28 -7.85
N GLU A 78 -3.85 9.29 -8.39
CA GLU A 78 -3.70 7.94 -7.84
C GLU A 78 -2.90 7.88 -6.52
N SER A 79 -2.18 8.96 -6.17
CA SER A 79 -1.36 9.08 -4.96
C SER A 79 -1.78 10.27 -4.08
N PRO A 80 -3.02 10.29 -3.57
CA PRO A 80 -3.58 11.45 -2.88
C PRO A 80 -2.91 11.82 -1.55
N ALA A 81 -2.27 10.88 -0.83
CA ALA A 81 -1.54 11.20 0.40
C ALA A 81 -0.18 11.85 0.10
N PHE A 82 0.49 11.38 -0.95
CA PHE A 82 1.76 11.95 -1.41
C PHE A 82 1.60 13.39 -1.89
N ASP A 83 0.55 13.67 -2.68
CA ASP A 83 0.27 15.02 -3.19
C ASP A 83 -0.04 16.01 -2.07
N LEU A 84 -0.58 15.53 -0.95
CA LEU A 84 -0.87 16.34 0.22
C LEU A 84 0.41 16.69 0.99
N HIS A 85 1.33 15.73 1.14
CA HIS A 85 2.59 15.91 1.87
C HIS A 85 3.69 16.61 1.04
N HIS A 86 3.62 16.53 -0.29
CA HIS A 86 4.60 17.10 -1.24
C HIS A 86 3.92 17.95 -2.33
N PRO A 87 3.30 19.09 -1.97
CA PRO A 87 2.54 19.92 -2.91
C PRO A 87 3.38 20.48 -4.07
N GLU A 88 4.69 20.67 -3.86
CA GLU A 88 5.64 21.11 -4.86
C GLU A 88 5.89 20.08 -5.96
N ILE A 89 5.81 18.78 -5.65
CA ILE A 89 5.97 17.70 -6.63
C ILE A 89 4.65 17.47 -7.37
N ALA A 90 3.53 17.50 -6.66
CA ALA A 90 2.20 17.38 -7.25
C ALA A 90 1.90 18.52 -8.25
N ALA A 91 2.40 19.73 -8.00
CA ALA A 91 2.23 20.86 -8.91
C ALA A 91 3.11 20.77 -10.17
N LEU A 92 4.20 19.99 -10.12
CA LEU A 92 5.11 19.77 -11.24
C LEU A 92 4.66 18.63 -12.16
N GLU A 93 3.71 17.79 -11.74
CA GLU A 93 3.16 16.73 -12.58
C GLU A 93 2.27 17.34 -13.67
N PRO A 94 2.70 17.37 -14.95
CA PRO A 94 1.93 17.97 -16.01
C PRO A 94 0.82 17.00 -16.42
N GLY A 95 -0.37 17.18 -15.86
CA GLY A 95 -1.65 16.77 -16.43
C GLY A 95 -1.73 15.33 -16.97
N HIS A 96 -1.19 14.34 -16.25
CA HIS A 96 -1.37 12.94 -16.64
C HIS A 96 -2.66 12.39 -16.03
N THR A 97 -3.69 12.40 -16.88
CA THR A 97 -4.90 11.61 -16.78
C THR A 97 -5.72 11.89 -15.52
N ALA A 98 -6.47 12.99 -15.56
CA ALA A 98 -7.80 12.98 -14.94
C ALA A 98 -8.47 11.69 -15.43
N GLY A 99 -8.60 10.72 -14.52
CA GLY A 99 -9.16 9.41 -14.81
C GLY A 99 -10.49 9.59 -15.51
N ARG A 100 -10.45 9.55 -16.85
CA ARG A 100 -11.62 9.40 -17.68
C ARG A 100 -12.10 8.02 -17.30
N ARG A 101 -13.03 7.98 -16.36
CA ARG A 101 -13.85 6.81 -16.15
C ARG A 101 -14.56 6.63 -17.48
N ASP A 102 -14.05 5.71 -18.29
CA ASP A 102 -14.70 5.20 -19.49
C ASP A 102 -15.90 4.35 -19.05
N VAL A 103 -16.77 4.92 -18.22
CA VAL A 103 -18.11 4.40 -18.02
C VAL A 103 -18.87 4.93 -19.22
N VAL A 104 -18.96 4.08 -20.25
CA VAL A 104 -19.97 4.23 -21.29
C VAL A 104 -21.32 4.11 -20.57
N GLU A 105 -21.93 5.25 -20.22
CA GLU A 105 -23.34 5.31 -19.87
C GLU A 105 -24.15 5.02 -21.14
N PRO A 106 -24.87 3.88 -21.23
CA PRO A 106 -25.73 3.63 -22.36
C PRO A 106 -26.98 4.50 -22.20
N GLY A 107 -27.02 5.64 -22.90
CA GLY A 107 -28.30 6.31 -23.15
C GLY A 107 -28.36 7.83 -23.20
N HIS A 108 -27.26 8.56 -22.97
CA HIS A 108 -27.35 10.03 -23.00
C HIS A 108 -26.52 10.65 -24.12
N GLY A 109 -27.20 10.99 -25.22
CA GLY A 109 -26.60 11.68 -26.36
C GLY A 109 -26.05 13.07 -26.00
N PRO A 110 -25.19 13.65 -26.85
CA PRO A 110 -24.58 14.95 -26.59
C PRO A 110 -25.66 16.03 -26.38
N ARG A 111 -25.66 16.69 -25.21
CA ARG A 111 -26.54 17.84 -24.99
C ARG A 111 -25.98 19.04 -25.77
N GLU A 112 -26.79 19.53 -26.70
CA GLU A 112 -26.53 20.73 -27.49
C GLU A 112 -26.39 21.98 -26.58
N PRO A 113 -25.39 22.85 -26.80
CA PRO A 113 -25.22 24.05 -26.01
C PRO A 113 -26.30 25.08 -26.35
N LYS A 114 -27.10 25.48 -25.35
CA LYS A 114 -28.01 26.62 -25.49
C LYS A 114 -27.17 27.90 -25.51
N ASN A 115 -27.15 28.58 -26.65
CA ASN A 115 -26.59 29.92 -26.81
C ASN A 115 -27.37 30.89 -25.91
N LEU A 116 -26.68 31.55 -24.98
CA LEU A 116 -27.18 32.71 -24.27
C LEU A 116 -26.99 33.94 -25.17
N THR A 117 -28.09 34.41 -25.76
CA THR A 117 -28.21 35.77 -26.29
C THR A 117 -29.45 36.42 -25.71
N GLU A 118 -29.22 37.67 -25.29
CA GLU A 118 -30.11 38.69 -24.72
C GLU A 118 -30.33 38.68 -23.20
#